data_AF-A0A1H1N1D3-F1
#
_entry.id   AF-A0A1H1N1D3-F1
#
_cell.length_a   1.000
_cell.length_b   1.000
_cell.length_c   1.000
_cell.angle_alpha   90.00
_cell.angle_beta   90.00
_cell.angle_gamma   90.00
#
_symmetry.space_group_name_H-M   'P 1'
#
loop_
_entity.id
_entity.type
_entity.pdbx_description
1 polymer ?
#
loop_
_entity_poly.entity_id
_entity_poly.type
_entity_poly.pdbx_seq_one_letter_code
_entity_poly.pdbx_strand_id
1 'polypeptide(L)'
;MKFIKLESRGGNYLVVAENVAWLRTAENGQTSVGIVGGQPLLVVGSIEEVAEKILAAAGPDEPTAAAPAPAPPAAPVAAPAPAAALPHEAPPAPQPDPAPVVPVTPPPPAAPAPPRSASRGATKGTTLAERVAAAAAAAPRIKAGSQRMLKMHE
;
A
#
# COMPACT_ATOMS: atom_id res chain seq x y z
N MET A 1 -15.85 -2.20 18.84
CA MET A 1 -15.20 -2.17 17.50
C MET A 1 -13.74 -2.56 17.68
N LYS A 2 -13.25 -3.54 16.93
CA LYS A 2 -11.91 -4.10 17.10
C LYS A 2 -10.95 -3.45 16.10
N PHE A 3 -9.94 -2.74 16.61
CA PHE A 3 -8.96 -2.02 15.80
C PHE A 3 -7.64 -2.78 15.77
N ILE A 4 -7.01 -2.79 14.61
CA ILE A 4 -5.70 -3.38 14.35
C ILE A 4 -4.73 -2.26 14.03
N LYS A 5 -3.58 -2.26 14.71
CA LYS A 5 -2.48 -1.38 14.36
C LYS A 5 -1.65 -2.03 13.24
N LEU A 6 -1.64 -1.39 12.09
CA LEU A 6 -0.86 -1.80 10.92
C LEU A 6 0.27 -0.80 10.69
N GLU A 7 1.49 -1.31 10.57
CA GLU A 7 2.67 -0.46 10.39
C GLU A 7 2.89 -0.19 8.89
N SER A 8 2.95 1.08 8.52
CA SER A 8 3.26 1.51 7.16
C SER A 8 4.48 2.41 7.15
N ARG A 9 5.14 2.48 5.99
CA ARG A 9 6.18 3.48 5.69
C ARG A 9 5.70 4.92 5.92
N GLY A 10 4.41 5.18 5.75
CA GLY A 10 3.80 6.50 5.93
C GLY A 10 3.32 6.80 7.37
N GLY A 11 3.46 5.86 8.31
CA GLY A 11 2.95 5.95 9.67
C GLY A 11 2.09 4.76 10.07
N ASN A 12 1.74 4.67 11.35
CA ASN A 12 0.91 3.58 11.85
C ASN A 12 -0.58 3.86 11.62
N TYR A 13 -1.30 2.89 11.06
CA TYR A 13 -2.74 2.99 10.82
C TYR A 13 -3.51 2.14 11.84
N LEU A 14 -4.65 2.66 12.29
CA LEU A 14 -5.63 1.91 13.07
C LEU A 14 -6.80 1.56 12.16
N VAL A 15 -6.91 0.29 11.80
CA VAL A 15 -7.92 -0.22 10.87
C VAL A 15 -8.88 -1.13 11.62
N VAL A 16 -10.18 -1.00 11.38
CA VAL A 16 -11.17 -1.92 11.95
C VAL A 16 -11.08 -3.25 11.21
N ALA A 17 -10.93 -4.36 11.95
CA ALA A 17 -10.80 -5.70 11.36
C ALA A 17 -11.93 -6.03 10.38
N GLU A 18 -13.16 -5.71 10.78
CA GLU A 18 -14.38 -5.93 10.00
C GLU A 18 -14.50 -5.04 8.76
N ASN A 19 -13.67 -4.00 8.63
CA ASN A 19 -13.71 -3.06 7.51
C ASN A 19 -12.66 -3.37 6.42
N VAL A 20 -11.88 -4.44 6.59
CA VAL A 20 -10.91 -4.89 5.58
C VAL A 20 -11.64 -5.72 4.52
N ALA A 21 -11.52 -5.31 3.26
CA ALA A 21 -12.21 -5.94 2.14
C ALA A 21 -11.35 -6.99 1.43
N TRP A 22 -10.05 -6.72 1.28
CA TRP A 22 -9.13 -7.58 0.55
C TRP A 22 -7.69 -7.27 0.92
N LEU A 23 -6.81 -8.24 0.67
CA LEU A 23 -5.37 -8.12 0.79
C LEU A 23 -4.71 -8.49 -0.55
N ARG A 24 -3.66 -7.76 -0.94
CA ARG A 24 -2.85 -8.08 -2.11
C ARG A 24 -1.37 -7.87 -1.83
N THR A 25 -0.54 -8.74 -2.37
CA THR A 25 0.91 -8.56 -2.34
C THR A 25 1.29 -7.31 -3.11
N ALA A 26 2.14 -6.47 -2.50
CA ALA A 26 2.73 -5.30 -3.13
C ALA A 26 4.25 -5.48 -3.28
N GLU A 27 4.89 -4.55 -3.97
CA GLU A 27 6.32 -4.60 -4.20
C GLU A 27 7.11 -4.31 -2.90
N ASN A 28 8.33 -4.86 -2.83
CA ASN A 28 9.27 -4.64 -1.72
C ASN A 28 8.82 -5.23 -0.36
N GLY A 29 8.12 -6.36 -0.37
CA GLY A 29 7.68 -7.05 0.86
C GLY A 29 6.61 -6.27 1.63
N GLN A 30 5.77 -5.52 0.91
CA GLN A 30 4.62 -4.83 1.48
C GLN A 30 3.33 -5.53 1.07
N THR A 31 2.27 -5.27 1.82
CA THR A 31 0.91 -5.75 1.54
C THR A 31 -0.02 -4.56 1.37
N SER A 32 -0.77 -4.55 0.27
CA SER A 32 -1.88 -3.62 0.07
C SER A 32 -3.12 -4.10 0.81
N VAL A 33 -3.58 -3.30 1.76
CA VAL A 33 -4.79 -3.56 2.55
C VAL A 33 -5.91 -2.69 2.01
N GLY A 34 -6.88 -3.34 1.37
CA GLY A 34 -8.08 -2.69 0.84
C GLY A 34 -9.10 -2.44 1.94
N ILE A 35 -9.51 -1.19 2.10
CA ILE A 35 -10.55 -0.77 3.05
C ILE A 35 -11.85 -0.53 2.29
N VAL A 36 -12.99 -0.94 2.85
CA VAL A 36 -14.30 -0.68 2.22
C VAL A 36 -14.51 0.82 2.06
N GLY A 37 -14.77 1.26 0.82
CA GLY A 37 -15.05 2.67 0.49
C GLY A 37 -13.87 3.62 0.61
N GLY A 38 -12.63 3.12 0.72
CA GLY A 38 -11.43 3.95 0.93
C GLY A 38 -10.26 3.61 0.02
N GLN A 39 -9.20 4.41 0.13
CA GLN A 39 -7.92 4.16 -0.53
C GLN A 39 -7.20 2.98 0.14
N PRO A 40 -6.63 2.03 -0.62
CA PRO A 40 -5.80 0.96 -0.05
C PRO A 40 -4.55 1.51 0.66
N LEU A 41 -4.22 0.87 1.79
CA LEU A 41 -3.05 1.20 2.60
C LEU A 41 -1.89 0.24 2.29
N LEU A 42 -0.69 0.78 2.16
CA LEU A 42 0.53 -0.03 2.02
C LEU A 42 1.08 -0.34 3.41
N VAL A 43 1.11 -1.61 3.78
CA VAL A 43 1.55 -2.07 5.10
C VAL A 43 2.85 -2.85 4.93
N VAL A 44 3.78 -2.65 5.86
CA VAL A 44 5.04 -3.39 5.89
C VAL A 44 4.79 -4.81 6.39
N GLY A 45 5.31 -5.80 5.66
CA GLY A 45 5.14 -7.21 5.98
C GLY A 45 4.41 -7.98 4.89
N SER A 46 4.49 -9.30 5.01
CA SER A 46 3.89 -10.27 4.10
C SER A 46 2.38 -10.35 4.31
N ILE A 47 1.67 -10.85 3.31
CA ILE A 47 0.21 -10.92 3.36
C ILE A 47 -0.28 -11.81 4.50
N GLU A 48 0.50 -12.84 4.83
CA GLU A 48 0.25 -13.80 5.90
C GLU A 48 0.34 -13.13 7.27
N GLU A 49 1.39 -12.34 7.52
CA GLU A 49 1.59 -11.63 8.78
C GLU A 49 0.48 -10.60 9.02
N VAL A 50 0.04 -9.93 7.95
CA VAL A 50 -1.05 -8.95 8.01
C VAL A 50 -2.39 -9.65 8.23
N ALA A 51 -2.64 -10.76 7.53
CA ALA A 51 -3.85 -11.56 7.70
C ALA A 51 -3.97 -12.13 9.12
N GLU A 52 -2.86 -12.63 9.68
CA GLU A 52 -2.82 -13.14 11.06
C GLU A 52 -3.20 -12.06 12.06
N LYS A 53 -2.65 -10.85 11.93
CA LYS A 53 -3.02 -9.71 12.79
C LYS A 53 -4.50 -9.35 12.66
N ILE A 54 -5.06 -9.42 11.45
CA ILE A 54 -6.49 -9.15 11.22
C ILE A 54 -7.36 -10.25 11.85
N LEU A 55 -6.99 -11.52 11.68
CA LEU A 55 -7.73 -12.66 12.21
C LEU A 55 -7.65 -12.74 13.74
N ALA A 56 -6.47 -12.49 14.32
CA ALA A 56 -6.29 -12.40 15.76
C ALA A 56 -7.15 -11.29 16.38
N ALA A 57 -7.28 -10.17 15.67
CA ALA A 57 -8.17 -9.09 16.09
C ALA A 57 -9.65 -9.36 15.76
N ALA A 58 -10.00 -10.19 14.78
CA ALA A 58 -11.38 -10.50 14.43
C ALA A 58 -11.97 -11.60 15.34
N GLY A 59 -11.17 -12.58 15.74
CA GLY A 59 -11.57 -13.71 16.58
C GLY A 59 -12.04 -13.29 17.99
N PRO A 60 -12.86 -14.11 18.66
CA PRO A 60 -13.17 -13.91 20.08
C PRO A 60 -11.88 -13.98 20.89
N ASP A 61 -11.72 -13.04 21.82
CA ASP A 61 -10.59 -12.98 22.76
C ASP A 61 -10.70 -14.17 23.72
N GLU A 62 -10.28 -15.35 23.27
CA GLU A 62 -10.04 -16.51 24.12
C GLU A 62 -8.57 -16.90 23.98
N PRO A 63 -7.74 -16.76 25.03
CA PRO A 63 -6.48 -17.48 25.11
C PRO A 63 -6.81 -18.94 25.44
N THR A 64 -7.35 -19.68 24.47
CA THR A 64 -7.62 -21.11 24.65
C THR A 64 -6.41 -21.91 24.20
N ALA A 65 -5.80 -22.53 25.19
CA ALA A 65 -4.78 -23.54 25.03
C ALA A 65 -5.30 -24.73 24.20
N ALA A 66 -4.35 -25.41 23.55
CA ALA A 66 -4.45 -26.76 23.03
C ALA A 66 -5.42 -26.99 21.85
N ALA A 67 -4.80 -27.08 20.67
CA ALA A 67 -5.34 -27.83 19.54
C ALA A 67 -5.73 -29.26 19.97
N PRO A 68 -6.92 -29.77 19.59
CA PRO A 68 -7.08 -31.21 19.44
C PRO A 68 -6.34 -31.64 18.17
N ALA A 69 -5.44 -32.60 18.33
CA ALA A 69 -4.60 -33.15 17.28
C ALA A 69 -5.40 -33.61 16.04
N PRO A 70 -4.87 -33.41 14.82
CA PRO A 70 -5.48 -33.98 13.62
C PRO A 70 -5.37 -35.51 13.67
N ALA A 71 -6.51 -36.20 13.56
CA ALA A 71 -6.55 -37.63 13.31
C ALA A 71 -5.85 -37.96 11.97
N PRO A 72 -5.14 -39.09 11.87
CA PRO A 72 -4.29 -39.41 10.72
C PRO A 72 -5.08 -39.55 9.41
N PRO A 73 -4.47 -39.19 8.26
CA PRO A 73 -5.12 -39.28 6.95
C PRO A 73 -5.30 -40.75 6.56
N ALA A 74 -6.54 -41.14 6.26
CA ALA A 74 -6.81 -42.39 5.57
C ALA A 74 -6.24 -42.32 4.15
N ALA A 75 -5.45 -43.34 3.81
CA ALA A 75 -4.77 -43.53 2.53
C ALA A 75 -5.74 -43.57 1.33
N PRO A 76 -5.25 -43.26 0.10
CA PRO A 76 -6.09 -43.07 -1.07
C PRO A 76 -6.51 -44.41 -1.68
N VAL A 77 -7.79 -44.57 -1.97
CA VAL A 77 -8.29 -45.69 -2.77
C VAL A 77 -8.91 -45.18 -4.07
N ALA A 78 -8.29 -45.63 -5.15
CA ALA A 78 -8.83 -45.87 -6.48
C ALA A 78 -9.45 -44.69 -7.26
N ALA A 79 -8.69 -44.26 -8.27
CA ALA A 79 -9.23 -43.65 -9.48
C ALA A 79 -10.20 -44.61 -10.21
N PRO A 80 -11.26 -44.07 -10.82
CA PRO A 80 -11.67 -44.49 -12.15
C PRO A 80 -11.48 -43.35 -13.16
N ALA A 81 -10.82 -43.68 -14.27
CA ALA A 81 -10.80 -42.90 -15.50
C ALA A 81 -12.16 -43.05 -16.25
N PRO A 82 -12.33 -42.40 -17.42
CA PRO A 82 -12.94 -41.09 -17.60
C PRO A 82 -14.39 -41.21 -18.10
N ALA A 83 -15.32 -40.44 -17.51
CA ALA A 83 -16.69 -40.34 -18.01
C ALA A 83 -16.93 -38.96 -18.63
N ALA A 84 -17.01 -38.98 -19.96
CA ALA A 84 -17.86 -38.16 -20.82
C ALA A 84 -18.04 -36.67 -20.49
N ALA A 85 -17.45 -35.85 -21.36
CA ALA A 85 -17.98 -34.60 -21.90
C ALA A 85 -19.15 -33.94 -21.15
N LEU A 86 -18.83 -32.80 -20.53
CA LEU A 86 -19.74 -31.73 -20.19
C LEU A 86 -20.75 -31.50 -21.34
N PRO A 87 -22.09 -31.46 -21.11
CA PRO A 87 -22.93 -30.64 -21.94
C PRO A 87 -22.49 -29.19 -21.73
N HIS A 88 -21.84 -28.64 -22.75
CA HIS A 88 -21.56 -27.22 -22.87
C HIS A 88 -22.90 -26.50 -22.80
N GLU A 89 -23.19 -25.84 -21.69
CA GLU A 89 -24.29 -24.90 -21.60
C GLU A 89 -24.03 -23.86 -22.69
N ALA A 90 -24.92 -23.82 -23.69
CA ALA A 90 -24.79 -22.92 -24.82
C ALA A 90 -24.64 -21.49 -24.30
N PRO A 91 -23.75 -20.67 -24.87
CA PRO A 91 -23.67 -19.27 -24.51
C PRO A 91 -25.06 -18.64 -24.71
N PRO A 92 -25.58 -17.85 -23.75
CA PRO A 92 -26.79 -17.09 -23.99
C PRO A 92 -26.57 -16.24 -25.24
N ALA A 93 -27.59 -16.22 -26.11
CA ALA A 93 -27.57 -15.53 -27.39
C ALA A 93 -27.01 -14.09 -27.26
N PRO A 94 -26.32 -13.57 -28.29
CA PRO A 94 -25.87 -12.19 -28.29
C PRO A 94 -27.07 -11.27 -28.03
N GLN A 95 -26.99 -10.49 -26.96
CA GLN A 95 -27.94 -9.39 -26.73
C GLN A 95 -27.94 -8.50 -27.98
N PRO A 96 -29.10 -8.02 -28.44
CA PRO A 96 -29.15 -7.10 -29.56
C PRO A 96 -28.30 -5.86 -29.22
N ASP A 97 -27.45 -5.47 -30.17
CA ASP A 97 -26.70 -4.21 -30.15
C ASP A 97 -27.61 -3.08 -29.63
N PRO A 98 -27.18 -2.29 -28.63
CA PRO A 98 -27.87 -1.07 -28.31
C PRO A 98 -27.89 -0.21 -29.58
N ALA A 99 -29.09 0.23 -29.98
CA ALA A 99 -29.29 1.14 -31.10
C ALA A 99 -28.24 2.26 -31.05
N PRO A 100 -27.70 2.72 -32.21
CA PRO A 100 -26.68 3.76 -32.24
C PRO A 100 -27.17 4.96 -31.44
N VAL A 101 -26.55 5.16 -30.28
CA VAL A 101 -26.72 6.36 -29.47
C VAL A 101 -26.22 7.47 -30.36
N VAL A 102 -27.14 8.30 -30.86
CA VAL A 102 -26.80 9.54 -31.57
C VAL A 102 -25.77 10.25 -30.69
N PRO A 103 -24.55 10.54 -31.19
CA PRO A 103 -23.58 11.22 -30.36
C PRO A 103 -24.17 12.58 -29.98
N VAL A 104 -24.53 12.73 -28.71
CA VAL A 104 -24.79 14.05 -28.14
C VAL A 104 -23.47 14.78 -28.29
N THR A 105 -23.43 15.71 -29.23
CA THR A 105 -22.25 16.54 -29.46
C THR A 105 -21.98 17.28 -28.15
N PRO A 106 -20.82 17.10 -27.50
CA PRO A 106 -20.50 17.92 -26.36
C PRO A 106 -20.48 19.38 -26.83
N PRO A 107 -20.98 20.35 -26.04
CA PRO A 107 -20.77 21.74 -26.36
C PRO A 107 -19.26 21.98 -26.53
N PRO A 108 -18.83 22.81 -27.51
CA PRO A 108 -17.42 23.11 -27.68
C PRO A 108 -16.84 23.64 -26.36
N PRO A 109 -15.59 23.28 -26.02
CA PRO A 109 -14.96 23.82 -24.82
C PRO A 109 -15.01 25.34 -24.88
N ALA A 110 -15.51 25.97 -23.81
CA ALA A 110 -15.39 27.39 -23.65
C ALA A 110 -13.92 27.77 -23.81
N ALA A 111 -13.65 28.75 -24.66
CA ALA A 111 -12.31 29.27 -24.91
C ALA A 111 -11.61 29.56 -23.57
N PRO A 112 -10.28 29.33 -23.47
CA PRO A 112 -9.55 29.62 -22.24
C PRO A 112 -9.72 31.11 -21.89
N ALA A 113 -10.23 31.35 -20.68
CA ALA A 113 -10.27 32.70 -20.12
C ALA A 113 -8.84 33.28 -20.12
N PRO A 114 -8.66 34.58 -20.43
CA PRO A 114 -7.34 35.19 -20.44
C PRO A 114 -6.69 35.06 -19.06
N PRO A 115 -5.35 34.89 -18.99
CA PRO A 115 -4.65 34.81 -17.71
C PRO A 115 -4.92 36.11 -16.94
N ARG A 116 -5.50 35.98 -15.74
CA ARG A 116 -5.53 37.09 -14.78
C ARG A 116 -4.11 37.33 -14.31
N SER A 117 -3.46 38.32 -14.92
CA SER A 117 -2.15 38.82 -14.53
C SER A 117 -2.10 39.15 -13.03
N ALA A 118 -1.18 38.45 -12.36
CA ALA A 118 -0.47 38.71 -11.11
C ALA A 118 -0.98 39.81 -10.16
N SER A 119 -1.28 39.39 -8.92
CA SER A 119 -1.02 40.21 -7.73
C SER A 119 0.17 39.63 -6.97
N ARG A 120 1.18 40.48 -6.76
CA ARG A 120 2.43 40.27 -6.05
C ARG A 120 2.19 39.80 -4.61
N GLY A 121 2.80 38.68 -4.26
CA GLY A 121 3.04 38.25 -2.87
C GLY A 121 4.40 37.57 -2.77
N ALA A 122 5.47 38.28 -3.12
CA ALA A 122 6.84 37.77 -3.04
C ALA A 122 7.32 37.76 -1.58
N THR A 123 7.00 36.70 -0.82
CA THR A 123 7.83 36.32 0.33
C THR A 123 9.05 35.61 -0.22
N LYS A 124 10.19 36.29 -0.29
CA LYS A 124 11.50 35.73 -0.66
C LYS A 124 11.84 34.58 0.29
N GLY A 125 11.50 33.36 -0.10
CA GLY A 125 12.02 32.15 0.51
C GLY A 125 13.38 31.86 -0.08
N THR A 126 14.43 31.98 0.73
CA THR A 126 15.81 31.58 0.44
C THR A 126 15.81 30.18 -0.16
N THR A 127 16.28 30.07 -1.41
CA THR A 127 16.30 28.79 -2.13
C THR A 127 17.22 27.79 -1.42
N LEU A 128 16.97 26.49 -1.58
CA LEU A 128 17.81 25.44 -0.99
C LEU A 128 19.29 25.61 -1.38
N ALA A 129 19.57 26.05 -2.61
CA ALA A 129 20.92 26.32 -3.10
C ALA A 129 21.60 27.45 -2.29
N GLU A 130 20.86 28.49 -1.92
CA GLU A 130 21.36 29.60 -1.10
C GLU A 130 21.60 29.18 0.36
N ARG A 131 20.77 28.25 0.89
CA ARG A 131 20.99 27.65 2.22
C ARG A 131 22.23 26.75 2.26
N VAL A 132 22.49 25.99 1.21
CA VAL A 132 23.69 25.14 1.10
C VAL A 132 24.96 25.99 0.92
N ALA A 133 24.89 27.09 0.15
CA ALA A 133 26.01 28.01 0.02
C ALA A 133 26.34 28.75 1.34
N ALA A 134 25.33 29.16 2.11
CA ALA A 134 25.52 29.76 3.43
C ALA A 134 26.10 28.77 4.46
N ALA A 135 25.71 27.50 4.39
CA ALA A 135 26.28 26.45 5.23
C ALA A 135 27.75 26.13 4.88
N ALA A 136 28.13 26.23 3.59
CA ALA A 136 29.50 26.02 3.15
C ALA A 136 30.46 27.16 3.55
N ALA A 137 29.95 28.38 3.76
CA ALA A 137 30.75 29.52 4.23
C ALA A 137 31.02 29.50 5.74
N ALA A 138 30.30 28.69 6.51
CA ALA A 138 30.50 28.52 7.94
C ALA A 138 31.59 27.48 8.21
N ALA A 139 32.85 27.88 8.02
CA ALA A 139 33.99 27.03 8.34
C ALA A 139 34.01 26.69 9.85
N PRO A 140 34.16 25.40 10.25
CA PRO A 140 34.34 25.04 11.64
C PRO A 140 35.71 25.54 12.12
N ARG A 141 35.73 26.42 13.12
CA ARG A 141 36.96 26.77 13.84
C ARG A 141 37.40 25.57 14.67
N ILE A 142 38.18 24.69 14.06
CA ILE A 142 38.90 23.63 14.78
C ILE A 142 39.94 24.33 15.66
N LYS A 143 39.77 24.25 16.98
CA LYS A 143 40.73 24.76 17.95
C LYS A 143 42.06 24.01 17.75
N ALA A 144 43.03 24.69 17.17
CA ALA A 144 44.41 24.25 17.06
C ALA A 144 44.94 23.90 18.46
N GLY A 145 45.14 22.61 18.75
CA GLY A 145 45.61 22.20 20.07
C GLY A 145 45.87 20.71 20.29
N SER A 146 45.46 19.81 19.39
CA SER A 146 45.67 18.36 19.60
C SER A 146 46.35 17.70 18.39
N GLN A 147 47.55 18.17 18.06
CA GLN A 147 48.42 17.54 17.06
C GLN A 147 49.86 17.52 17.56
N ARG A 148 50.13 16.91 18.74
CA ARG A 148 51.50 16.72 19.26
C ARG A 148 51.71 15.44 20.07
N MET A 149 50.95 14.37 19.84
CA MET A 149 51.28 13.07 20.43
C MET A 149 51.14 11.94 19.39
N LEU A 150 51.82 12.12 18.27
CA LEU A 150 52.15 11.05 17.33
C LEU A 150 53.67 11.12 17.03
N LYS A 151 54.49 11.00 18.08
CA LYS A 151 55.93 10.80 17.95
C LYS A 151 56.48 10.30 19.28
N MET A 152 56.83 9.01 19.31
CA MET A 152 57.80 8.32 20.19
C MET A 152 57.27 6.94 20.54
N HIS A 153 57.54 5.98 19.66
CA HIS A 153 57.87 4.60 19.98
C HIS A 153 58.63 4.06 18.77
N GLU A 154 59.93 4.32 18.79
CA GLU A 154 60.95 3.49 18.16
C GLU A 154 61.43 2.51 19.24
#